data_AF-A0AAW4VUG3-F1
#
_entry.id   AF-A0AAW4VUG3-F1
#
_cell.length_a   1.000
_cell.length_b   1.000
_cell.length_c   1.000
_cell.angle_alpha   90.00
_cell.angle_beta   90.00
_cell.angle_gamma   90.00
#
_symmetry.space_group_name_H-M   'P 1'
#
loop_
_entity.id
_entity.type
_entity.pdbx_description
1 polymer ?
#
loop_
_entity_poly.entity_id
_entity_poly.type
_entity_poly.pdbx_seq_one_letter_code
_entity_poly.pdbx_strand_id
1 'polypeptide(L)'
;MEELQIFNNEEFGNVRSLVIDNEPWFVGKDVAEALGYKNVRDSLARHIDSDDKRDGVVIHDSMGREQKPIIINESGLYSLILSSKLESAKKFKHWVTSEVLPTLRKTGSYAKVPTDPRELLMLTIKAHEQT
;
A
#
# COMPACT_ATOMS: atom_id res chain seq x y z
N MET A 1 10.25 5.94 -19.49
CA MET A 1 9.52 7.08 -18.90
C MET A 1 8.69 6.49 -17.79
N GLU A 2 9.03 6.76 -16.54
CA GLU A 2 8.27 6.31 -15.37
C GLU A 2 7.04 7.22 -15.26
N GLU A 3 5.85 6.65 -15.45
CA GLU A 3 4.61 7.43 -15.44
C GLU A 3 4.13 7.63 -13.99
N LEU A 4 3.97 8.89 -13.60
CA LEU A 4 3.44 9.27 -12.29
C LEU A 4 1.93 9.03 -12.27
N GLN A 5 1.48 8.13 -11.40
CA GLN A 5 0.06 7.88 -11.14
C GLN A 5 -0.38 8.55 -9.85
N ILE A 6 -1.53 9.23 -9.87
CA ILE A 6 -2.09 9.92 -8.70
C ILE A 6 -3.36 9.19 -8.27
N PHE A 7 -3.34 8.65 -7.05
CA PHE A 7 -4.52 8.10 -6.40
C PHE A 7 -5.20 9.19 -5.58
N ASN A 8 -6.46 9.50 -5.90
CA ASN A 8 -7.27 10.45 -5.15
C ASN A 8 -8.22 9.69 -4.21
N ASN A 9 -8.29 10.10 -2.96
CA ASN A 9 -9.22 9.58 -1.98
C ASN A 9 -9.78 10.72 -1.11
N GLU A 10 -11.09 10.75 -0.88
CA GLU A 10 -11.73 11.81 -0.09
C GLU A 10 -11.30 11.83 1.39
N GLU A 11 -10.93 10.68 1.95
CA GLU A 11 -10.53 10.53 3.35
C GLU A 11 -9.02 10.73 3.56
N PHE A 12 -8.20 10.28 2.62
CA PHE A 12 -6.74 10.22 2.76
C PHE A 12 -5.98 11.21 1.85
N GLY A 13 -6.68 11.93 0.98
CA GLY A 13 -6.09 12.89 0.07
C GLY A 13 -5.47 12.25 -1.17
N ASN A 14 -4.46 12.91 -1.73
CA ASN A 14 -3.78 12.48 -2.95
C ASN A 14 -2.49 11.74 -2.61
N VAL A 15 -2.33 10.52 -3.12
CA VAL A 15 -1.09 9.74 -3.02
C VAL A 15 -0.50 9.56 -4.41
N ARG A 16 0.69 10.12 -4.63
CA ARG A 16 1.45 9.90 -5.87
C ARG A 16 2.22 8.59 -5.82
N SER A 17 2.29 7.92 -6.96
CA SER A 17 2.99 6.66 -7.15
C SER A 17 3.64 6.58 -8.53
N LEU A 18 4.58 5.67 -8.68
CA LEU A 18 5.26 5.37 -9.93
C LEU A 18 5.61 3.88 -9.95
N VAL A 19 5.79 3.31 -11.14
CA VAL A 19 6.23 1.93 -11.30
C VAL A 19 7.72 1.93 -11.64
N ILE A 20 8.52 1.29 -10.79
CA ILE A 20 9.96 1.06 -11.02
C ILE A 20 10.21 -0.43 -10.92
N ASP A 21 10.94 -1.00 -11.89
CA ASP A 21 11.28 -2.43 -11.90
C ASP A 21 10.05 -3.35 -11.81
N ASN A 22 8.92 -2.90 -12.37
CA ASN A 22 7.61 -3.58 -12.31
C ASN A 22 6.99 -3.67 -10.90
N GLU A 23 7.51 -2.91 -9.95
CA GLU A 23 7.01 -2.79 -8.58
C GLU A 23 6.46 -1.38 -8.33
N PRO A 24 5.39 -1.24 -7.52
CA PRO A 24 4.84 0.06 -7.17
C PRO A 24 5.70 0.77 -6.11
N TRP A 25 5.99 2.03 -6.37
CA TRP A 25 6.64 2.96 -5.45
C TRP A 25 5.73 4.16 -5.17
N PHE A 26 5.71 4.63 -3.94
CA PHE A 26 4.84 5.69 -3.47
C PHE A 26 5.65 6.88 -2.98
N VAL A 27 5.15 8.10 -3.18
CA VAL A 27 5.78 9.28 -2.57
C VAL A 27 5.55 9.22 -1.06
N GLY A 28 6.63 9.00 -0.30
CA GLY A 28 6.54 8.76 1.14
C GLY A 28 5.95 9.94 1.90
N LYS A 29 6.15 11.17 1.41
CA LYS A 29 5.52 12.35 1.99
C LYS A 29 4.00 12.25 1.96
N ASP A 30 3.43 11.94 0.81
CA ASP A 30 1.99 11.89 0.61
C ASP A 30 1.36 10.81 1.50
N VAL A 31 2.01 9.64 1.58
CA VAL A 31 1.59 8.53 2.46
C VAL A 31 1.65 8.92 3.94
N ALA A 32 2.73 9.57 4.38
CA ALA A 32 2.87 9.98 5.78
C ALA A 32 1.83 11.04 6.17
N GLU A 33 1.55 12.00 5.29
CA GLU A 33 0.51 13.02 5.48
C GLU A 33 -0.89 12.38 5.54
N ALA A 34 -1.20 11.46 4.62
CA ALA A 34 -2.43 10.69 4.60
C ALA A 34 -2.66 9.89 5.89
N LEU A 35 -1.58 9.38 6.50
CA LEU A 35 -1.61 8.64 7.76
C LEU A 35 -1.61 9.54 9.01
N GLY A 36 -1.63 10.86 8.84
CA GLY A 36 -1.69 11.83 9.93
C GLY A 36 -0.38 12.02 10.71
N TYR A 37 0.77 11.68 10.12
CA TYR A 37 2.06 11.94 10.75
C TYR A 37 2.36 13.44 10.79
N LYS A 38 2.55 14.00 11.99
CA LYS A 38 2.88 15.42 12.18
C LYS A 38 4.24 15.79 11.60
N ASN A 39 5.22 14.90 11.68
CA ASN A 39 6.57 15.11 11.16
C ASN A 39 6.88 14.02 10.14
N VAL A 40 6.61 14.34 8.88
CA VAL A 40 6.83 13.44 7.73
C VAL A 40 8.28 12.95 7.70
N ARG A 41 9.25 13.87 7.76
CA ARG A 41 10.68 13.52 7.65
C ARG A 41 11.11 12.56 8.76
N ASP A 42 10.68 12.81 9.98
CA ASP A 42 10.95 11.93 11.12
C ASP A 42 10.29 10.56 10.95
N SER A 43 9.04 10.52 10.47
CA SER A 43 8.33 9.25 10.23
C SER A 43 9.01 8.38 9.17
N LEU A 44 9.45 8.96 8.06
CA LEU A 44 10.19 8.26 7.01
C LEU A 44 11.59 7.79 7.48
N ALA A 45 12.21 8.53 8.40
CA ALA A 45 13.50 8.16 8.95
C ALA A 45 13.40 7.04 9.99
N ARG A 46 12.35 7.05 10.83
CA ARG A 46 12.20 6.13 11.96
C ARG A 46 11.47 4.83 11.63
N HIS A 47 10.55 4.87 10.67
CA HIS A 47 9.65 3.75 10.41
C HIS A 47 9.93 3.03 9.10
N ILE A 48 10.91 3.48 8.31
CA ILE A 48 11.22 2.88 7.01
C ILE A 48 12.71 2.60 6.93
N ASP A 49 13.03 1.34 6.66
CA ASP A 49 14.39 0.88 6.45
C ASP A 49 15.01 1.49 5.19
N SER A 50 16.34 1.49 5.11
CA SER A 50 17.07 2.03 3.95
C SER A 50 16.70 1.33 2.64
N ASP A 51 16.40 0.04 2.71
CA ASP A 51 16.14 -0.79 1.54
C ASP A 51 14.73 -0.55 0.96
N ASP A 52 13.85 -0.01 1.80
CA ASP A 52 12.45 0.26 1.48
C ASP A 52 12.19 1.71 1.05
N LYS A 53 13.25 2.52 0.93
CA LYS A 53 13.16 3.91 0.45
C LYS A 53 14.26 4.25 -0.55
N ARG A 54 13.92 5.10 -1.51
CA ARG A 54 14.87 5.69 -2.47
C ARG A 54 14.78 7.21 -2.43
N ASP A 55 15.94 7.84 -2.38
CA ASP A 55 16.10 9.29 -2.48
C ASP A 55 16.58 9.67 -3.89
N GLY A 56 16.27 10.89 -4.32
CA GLY A 56 16.83 11.45 -5.56
C GLY A 56 16.12 11.04 -6.85
N VAL A 57 15.02 10.30 -6.77
CA VAL A 57 14.16 10.03 -7.93
C VAL A 57 13.48 11.32 -8.36
N VAL A 58 13.69 11.71 -9.62
CA VAL A 58 13.14 12.93 -10.20
C VAL A 58 11.74 12.65 -10.71
N ILE A 59 10.75 13.29 -10.10
CA ILE A 59 9.38 13.32 -10.61
C ILE A 59 9.06 14.72 -11.12
N HIS A 60 8.25 14.80 -12.16
CA HIS A 60 7.71 16.07 -12.65
C HIS A 60 6.29 16.23 -12.12
N ASP A 61 5.98 17.39 -11.55
CA ASP A 61 4.60 17.70 -11.19
C ASP A 61 3.75 18.07 -12.42
N SER A 62 2.45 18.31 -12.20
CA SER A 62 1.51 18.70 -13.26
C SER A 62 1.85 20.02 -13.95
N MET A 63 2.74 20.83 -13.38
CA MET A 63 3.25 22.08 -13.97
C MET A 63 4.65 21.92 -14.57
N GLY A 64 5.18 20.69 -14.65
CA GLY A 64 6.48 20.39 -15.23
C GLY A 64 7.67 20.74 -14.33
N ARG A 65 7.45 21.00 -13.04
CA ARG A 65 8.54 21.31 -12.10
C ARG A 65 9.17 20.01 -11.60
N GLU A 66 10.50 19.97 -11.59
CA GLU A 66 11.25 18.86 -11.01
C GLU A 66 11.12 18.83 -9.48
N GLN A 67 10.82 17.65 -8.95
CA GLN A 67 10.74 17.35 -7.53
C GLN A 67 11.61 16.11 -7.26
N LYS A 68 12.27 16.08 -6.10
CA LYS A 68 13.08 14.94 -5.65
C LYS A 68 12.57 14.41 -4.31
N PRO A 69 11.36 13.83 -4.27
CA PRO A 69 10.83 13.27 -3.03
C PRO A 69 11.55 11.98 -2.64
N ILE A 70 11.40 11.62 -1.37
CA ILE A 70 11.65 10.25 -0.91
C ILE A 70 10.48 9.39 -1.41
N ILE A 71 10.80 8.32 -2.12
CA ILE A 71 9.83 7.31 -2.52
C ILE A 71 10.02 6.04 -1.69
N ILE A 72 8.95 5.29 -1.47
CA ILE A 72 8.92 4.09 -0.64
C ILE A 72 8.25 2.95 -1.41
N ASN A 73 8.78 1.74 -1.27
CA ASN A 73 8.15 0.55 -1.85
C ASN A 73 6.93 0.12 -1.01
N GLU A 74 6.31 -1.00 -1.38
CA GLU A 74 5.17 -1.56 -0.65
C GLU A 74 5.52 -1.96 0.80
N SER A 75 6.72 -2.48 1.03
CA SER A 75 7.20 -2.81 2.39
C SER A 75 7.28 -1.56 3.28
N GLY A 76 7.85 -0.46 2.77
CA GLY A 76 7.91 0.82 3.48
C GLY A 76 6.53 1.43 3.73
N LEU A 77 5.61 1.29 2.78
CA LEU A 77 4.20 1.68 2.93
C LEU A 77 3.56 0.92 4.11
N TYR A 78 3.71 -0.40 4.15
CA TYR A 78 3.17 -1.20 5.26
C TYR A 78 3.80 -0.84 6.59
N SER A 79 5.11 -0.58 6.64
CA SER A 79 5.79 -0.16 7.85
C SER A 79 5.22 1.15 8.43
N LEU A 80 4.86 2.11 7.59
CA LEU A 80 4.15 3.32 8.02
C LEU A 80 2.74 3.01 8.53
N ILE A 81 1.95 2.22 7.79
CA ILE A 81 0.58 1.89 8.18
C ILE A 81 0.55 1.18 9.54
N LEU A 82 1.42 0.19 9.75
CA LEU A 82 1.50 -0.59 10.99
C LEU A 82 2.02 0.22 12.19
N SER A 83 2.74 1.31 11.92
CA SER A 83 3.26 2.25 12.92
C SER A 83 2.33 3.44 13.19
N SER A 84 1.29 3.63 12.37
CA SER A 84 0.39 4.78 12.46
C SER A 84 -0.51 4.73 13.69
N LYS A 85 -0.86 5.91 14.20
CA LYS A 85 -1.83 6.10 15.30
C LYS A 85 -3.24 6.43 14.80
N LEU A 86 -3.41 6.61 13.49
CA LEU A 86 -4.70 6.90 12.86
C LEU A 86 -5.67 5.72 13.06
N GLU A 87 -6.93 6.00 13.34
CA GLU A 87 -7.90 4.96 13.70
C GLU A 87 -8.19 4.01 12.53
N SER A 88 -8.24 4.52 11.30
CA SER A 88 -8.34 3.69 10.09
C SER A 88 -7.15 2.75 9.92
N ALA A 89 -5.92 3.25 10.13
CA ALA A 89 -4.70 2.45 10.08
C ALA A 89 -4.65 1.38 11.18
N LYS A 90 -5.16 1.68 12.38
CA LYS A 90 -5.31 0.67 13.45
C LYS A 90 -6.30 -0.43 13.09
N LYS A 91 -7.44 -0.08 12.47
CA LYS A 91 -8.41 -1.07 11.98
C LYS A 91 -7.79 -1.98 10.94
N PHE A 92 -7.06 -1.41 9.98
CA PHE A 92 -6.32 -2.18 8.98
C PHE A 92 -5.28 -3.10 9.62
N LYS A 93 -4.43 -2.57 10.52
CA LYS A 93 -3.47 -3.35 11.29
C LYS A 93 -4.13 -4.48 12.06
N HIS A 94 -5.25 -4.22 12.72
CA HIS A 94 -5.97 -5.25 13.47
C HIS A 94 -6.46 -6.35 12.54
N TRP A 95 -7.12 -6.00 11.43
CA TRP A 95 -7.59 -6.97 10.43
C TRP A 95 -6.44 -7.81 9.84
N VAL A 96 -5.33 -7.17 9.45
CA VAL A 96 -4.15 -7.89 8.93
C VAL A 96 -3.59 -8.86 9.98
N THR A 97 -3.46 -8.42 11.24
CA THR A 97 -2.83 -9.23 12.29
C THR A 97 -3.75 -10.27 12.92
N SER A 98 -5.07 -10.08 12.90
CA SER A 98 -6.05 -10.99 13.52
C SER A 98 -6.69 -11.95 12.52
N GLU A 99 -6.76 -11.58 11.23
CA GLU A 99 -7.43 -12.36 10.20
C GLU A 99 -6.46 -12.79 9.10
N VAL A 100 -5.85 -11.84 8.39
CA VAL A 100 -5.08 -12.13 7.16
C VAL A 100 -3.85 -12.98 7.46
N LEU A 101 -2.96 -12.53 8.35
CA LEU A 101 -1.73 -13.26 8.69
C LEU A 101 -2.01 -14.61 9.37
N PRO A 102 -2.96 -14.73 10.32
CA PRO A 102 -3.33 -16.04 10.87
C PRO A 102 -3.89 -17.00 9.82
N THR A 103 -4.64 -16.49 8.83
CA THR A 103 -5.17 -17.29 7.72
C THR A 103 -4.02 -17.76 6.83
N LEU A 104 -3.21 -16.85 6.30
CA LEU A 104 -2.02 -17.17 5.51
C LEU A 104 -1.11 -18.20 6.19
N ARG A 105 -0.84 -18.04 7.49
CA ARG A 105 -0.02 -18.98 8.27
C ARG A 105 -0.65 -20.38 8.34
N LYS A 106 -1.98 -20.49 8.41
CA LYS A 106 -2.69 -21.77 8.56
C LYS A 106 -2.92 -22.48 7.22
N THR A 107 -3.25 -21.73 6.18
CA THR A 107 -3.73 -22.27 4.89
C THR A 107 -2.70 -22.13 3.77
N GLY A 108 -1.67 -21.30 3.96
CA GLY A 108 -0.72 -20.93 2.90
C GLY A 108 -1.28 -19.92 1.90
N SER A 109 -2.54 -19.50 2.04
CA SER A 109 -3.20 -18.58 1.10
C SER A 109 -4.28 -17.73 1.79
N TYR A 110 -4.46 -16.49 1.34
CA TYR A 110 -5.60 -15.66 1.73
C TYR A 110 -6.52 -15.52 0.53
N ALA A 111 -7.72 -16.07 0.63
CA ALA A 111 -8.75 -15.92 -0.37
C ALA A 111 -9.98 -15.32 0.30
N LYS A 112 -10.49 -14.22 -0.29
CA LYS A 112 -11.80 -13.71 0.09
C LYS A 112 -12.83 -14.67 -0.46
N VAL A 113 -13.35 -15.55 0.40
CA VAL A 113 -14.39 -16.50 0.03
C VAL A 113 -15.64 -15.69 -0.35
N PRO A 114 -16.18 -15.86 -1.57
CA PRO A 114 -17.41 -15.18 -1.97
C PRO A 114 -18.52 -15.46 -0.95
N THR A 115 -19.17 -14.42 -0.45
CA THR A 115 -20.28 -14.58 0.51
C THR A 115 -21.62 -14.80 -0.18
N ASP A 116 -21.72 -14.49 -1.47
CA ASP A 116 -22.90 -14.83 -2.28
C ASP A 116 -22.89 -16.34 -2.62
N PRO A 117 -23.92 -17.10 -2.22
CA PRO A 117 -24.05 -18.52 -2.58
C PRO A 117 -23.95 -18.80 -4.08
N ARG A 118 -24.34 -17.86 -4.95
CA ARG A 118 -24.24 -18.03 -6.40
C ARG A 118 -22.79 -17.99 -6.88
N GLU A 119 -21.99 -17.08 -6.35
CA GLU A 119 -20.58 -16.98 -6.67
C GLU A 119 -19.79 -18.20 -6.17
N LEU A 120 -20.16 -18.73 -5.00
CA LEU A 120 -19.60 -19.98 -4.47
C LEU A 120 -19.89 -21.17 -5.39
N LEU A 121 -21.13 -21.30 -5.86
CA LEU A 121 -21.51 -22.38 -6.77
C LEU A 121 -20.75 -22.28 -8.10
N MET A 122 -20.63 -21.06 -8.66
CA MET A 122 -19.85 -20.79 -9.87
C MET A 122 -18.37 -21.16 -9.71
N LEU A 123 -17.75 -20.80 -8.57
CA LEU A 123 -16.36 -21.13 -8.30
C LEU A 123 -16.16 -22.65 -8.21
N THR A 124 -17.11 -23.35 -7.58
CA THR A 124 -17.08 -24.82 -7.44
C THR A 124 -17.22 -25.52 -8.79
N ILE A 125 -18.13 -25.05 -9.64
CA ILE A 125 -18.30 -25.57 -11.01
C ILE A 125 -17.02 -25.37 -11.83
N LYS A 126 -16.45 -24.16 -11.82
CA LYS A 126 -15.20 -23.86 -12.54
C LYS A 126 -14.02 -24.72 -12.07
N ALA A 127 -13.91 -24.99 -10.77
CA ALA A 127 -12.86 -25.85 -10.24
C ALA A 127 -13.02 -27.30 -10.72
N HIS A 128 -14.25 -27.81 -10.82
CA HIS A 128 -14.53 -29.14 -11.35
C HIS A 128 -14.28 -29.26 -12.85
N GLU A 129 -14.54 -28.21 -13.64
CA GLU A 129 -14.29 -28.20 -15.09
C GLU A 129 -12.79 -28.14 -15.46
N GLN A 130 -11.93 -27.75 -14.51
CA GLN A 130 -10.47 -27.69 -14.70
C GLN A 130 -9.74 -28.96 -14.26
N THR A 131 -10.47 -29.98 -13.80
CA THR A 131 -9.93 -31.31 -13.42
C THR A 131 -10.29 -32.35 -14.46
#